data_AF-C0XI63-F1
#
_entry.id   AF-C0XI63-F1
#
_cell.length_a   1.000
_cell.length_b   1.000
_cell.length_c   1.000
_cell.angle_alpha   90.00
_cell.angle_beta   90.00
_cell.angle_gamma   90.00
#
_symmetry.space_group_name_H-M   'P 1'
#
loop_
_entity.id
_entity.type
_entity.pdbx_description
1 polymer ?
#
loop_
_entity_poly.entity_id
_entity_poly.type
_entity_poly.pdbx_seq_one_letter_code
_entity_poly.pdbx_strand_id
1 'polypeptide(L)'
;MSLAIDIFITLYALLTMAAAIAHLLSKDISITLIVGLFLSAFITLTSLMISSKLLSLDTLLLGLLGISVFTLANGYHLYGRPHWSHHLIRLVVHIAIFVIALMTW
;
A
#
# COMPACT_ATOMS: atom_id res chain seq x y z
N MET A 1 -13.46 -11.25 10.25
CA MET A 1 -12.83 -9.94 10.54
C MET A 1 -12.10 -10.02 11.86
N SER A 2 -10.79 -9.72 11.85
CA SER A 2 -9.93 -9.78 13.02
C SER A 2 -9.45 -8.36 13.33
N LEU A 3 -9.85 -7.84 14.49
CA LEU A 3 -9.61 -6.46 14.89
C LEU A 3 -8.13 -6.05 14.78
N ALA A 4 -7.21 -6.96 15.09
CA ALA A 4 -5.77 -6.68 15.06
C ALA A 4 -5.26 -6.41 13.64
N ILE A 5 -5.63 -7.24 12.65
CA ILE A 5 -5.18 -7.05 11.26
C ILE A 5 -5.89 -5.84 10.63
N ASP A 6 -7.15 -5.59 10.98
CA ASP A 6 -7.93 -4.46 10.47
C ASP A 6 -7.33 -3.13 10.94
N ILE A 7 -6.92 -3.04 12.22
CA ILE A 7 -6.17 -1.89 12.77
C ILE A 7 -4.85 -1.74 12.03
N PHE A 8 -4.11 -2.83 11.82
CA PHE A 8 -2.82 -2.77 11.16
C PHE A 8 -2.93 -2.29 9.71
N ILE A 9 -3.89 -2.81 8.93
CA ILE A 9 -4.18 -2.37 7.57
C ILE A 9 -4.56 -0.88 7.56
N THR A 10 -5.39 -0.45 8.51
CA THR A 10 -5.80 0.95 8.66
C THR A 10 -4.61 1.86 8.87
N LEU A 11 -3.75 1.56 9.86
CA LEU A 11 -2.56 2.34 10.16
C LEU A 11 -1.60 2.35 8.96
N TYR A 12 -1.37 1.19 8.34
CA TYR A 12 -0.49 1.06 7.19
C TYR A 12 -0.96 1.91 6.00
N ALA A 13 -2.25 1.86 5.67
CA ALA A 13 -2.84 2.65 4.60
C ALA A 13 -2.79 4.16 4.89
N LEU A 14 -3.17 4.59 6.10
CA LEU A 14 -3.15 5.99 6.51
C LEU A 14 -1.73 6.57 6.48
N LEU A 15 -0.74 5.84 7.00
CA LEU A 15 0.66 6.25 6.97
C LEU A 15 1.19 6.33 5.53
N THR A 16 0.78 5.41 4.65
CA THR A 16 1.16 5.44 3.24
C THR A 16 0.56 6.65 2.51
N MET A 17 -0.71 6.98 2.78
CA MET A 17 -1.35 8.20 2.26
C MET A 17 -0.67 9.47 2.79
N ALA A 18 -0.34 9.53 4.08
CA ALA A 18 0.39 10.64 4.67
C ALA A 18 1.78 10.82 4.03
N ALA A 19 2.50 9.72 3.77
CA ALA A 19 3.77 9.75 3.05
C ALA A 19 3.62 10.27 1.61
N ALA A 20 2.57 9.85 0.90
CA ALA A 20 2.26 10.38 -0.42
C ALA A 20 1.99 11.90 -0.39
N ILE A 21 1.27 12.40 0.62
CA ILE A 21 1.05 13.85 0.80
C ILE A 21 2.36 14.58 1.11
N ALA A 22 3.21 14.02 1.99
CA ALA A 22 4.52 14.60 2.29
C ALA A 22 5.38 14.74 1.03
N HIS A 23 5.30 13.79 0.11
CA HIS A 23 5.97 13.84 -1.19
C HIS A 23 5.48 14.97 -2.12
N LEU A 24 4.21 15.41 -2.01
CA LEU A 24 3.74 16.60 -2.72
C LEU A 24 4.44 17.88 -2.22
N LEU A 25 4.75 17.93 -0.92
CA LEU A 25 5.38 19.09 -0.31
C LEU A 25 6.88 19.18 -0.66
N SER A 26 7.54 18.05 -0.91
CA SER A 26 8.97 18.02 -1.30
C SER A 26 9.23 18.39 -2.77
N LYS A 27 8.21 18.41 -3.65
CA LYS A 27 8.32 18.70 -5.11
C LYS A 27 9.27 17.82 -5.94
N ASP A 28 9.88 16.80 -5.36
CA ASP A 28 10.89 15.98 -6.04
C ASP A 28 10.32 14.83 -6.90
N ILE A 29 8.98 14.69 -6.98
CA ILE A 29 8.32 13.50 -7.54
C ILE A 29 7.19 13.87 -8.48
N SER A 30 7.06 13.12 -9.57
CA SER A 30 5.92 13.18 -10.49
C SER A 30 4.58 13.03 -9.76
N ILE A 31 3.67 13.99 -9.99
CA ILE A 31 2.32 14.00 -9.40
C ILE A 31 1.54 12.71 -9.71
N THR A 32 1.76 12.10 -10.88
CA THR A 32 1.12 10.84 -11.27
C THR A 32 1.50 9.70 -10.34
N LEU A 33 2.77 9.62 -9.93
CA LEU A 33 3.24 8.59 -9.00
C LEU A 33 2.68 8.79 -7.60
N ILE A 34 2.58 10.05 -7.17
CA ILE A 34 1.98 10.40 -5.88
C ILE A 34 0.51 10.03 -5.85
N VAL A 35 -0.27 10.41 -6.86
CA VAL A 35 -1.68 10.06 -6.97
C VAL A 35 -1.87 8.55 -7.03
N GLY A 36 -1.06 7.83 -7.82
CA GLY A 36 -1.10 6.37 -7.90
C GLY A 36 -0.84 5.70 -6.55
N LEU A 37 0.17 6.17 -5.81
CA LEU A 37 0.48 5.68 -4.47
C LEU A 37 -0.66 5.96 -3.48
N PHE A 38 -1.19 7.19 -3.48
CA PHE A 38 -2.28 7.59 -2.60
C PHE A 38 -3.54 6.74 -2.86
N LEU A 39 -3.93 6.59 -4.13
CA LEU A 39 -5.10 5.79 -4.52
C LEU A 39 -4.90 4.32 -4.17
N SER A 40 -3.70 3.77 -4.32
CA SER A 40 -3.42 2.37 -3.94
C SER A 40 -3.56 2.15 -2.43
N ALA A 41 -3.11 3.12 -1.62
CA ALA A 41 -3.31 3.11 -0.18
C ALA A 41 -4.78 3.30 0.20
N PHE A 42 -5.51 4.15 -0.51
CA PHE A 42 -6.95 4.31 -0.34
C PHE A 42 -7.71 3.00 -0.67
N ILE A 43 -7.40 2.35 -1.79
CA ILE A 43 -7.96 1.04 -2.17
C ILE A 43 -7.70 0.00 -1.08
N THR A 44 -6.47 -0.03 -0.55
CA THR A 44 -6.09 -0.90 0.57
C THR A 44 -7.01 -0.67 1.77
N LEU A 45 -7.32 0.58 2.12
CA LEU A 45 -8.23 0.92 3.22
C LEU A 45 -9.67 0.50 2.92
N THR A 46 -10.15 0.72 1.69
CA THR A 46 -11.53 0.36 1.30
C THR A 46 -11.82 -1.13 1.35
N SER A 47 -10.79 -1.98 1.31
CA SER A 47 -10.95 -3.44 1.47
C SER A 47 -11.67 -3.81 2.77
N LEU A 48 -11.49 -3.02 3.83
CA LEU A 48 -12.11 -3.22 5.15
C LEU A 48 -13.61 -2.93 5.17
N MET A 49 -14.13 -2.21 4.16
CA MET A 49 -15.53 -1.80 4.08
C MET A 49 -16.38 -2.75 3.21
N ILE A 50 -15.75 -3.75 2.59
CA ILE A 50 -16.41 -4.68 1.67
C ILE A 50 -16.87 -5.92 2.45
N SER A 51 -18.17 -6.19 2.44
CA SER A 51 -18.76 -7.34 3.15
C SER A 51 -18.41 -8.69 2.52
N SER A 52 -18.18 -8.74 1.21
CA SER A 52 -17.80 -9.98 0.52
C SER A 52 -16.33 -10.29 0.75
N LYS A 53 -16.03 -11.44 1.38
CA LYS A 53 -14.66 -11.88 1.66
C LYS A 53 -13.77 -11.90 0.40
N LEU A 54 -14.25 -12.51 -0.68
CA LEU A 54 -13.49 -12.61 -1.94
C LEU A 54 -13.16 -11.22 -2.50
N LEU A 55 -14.16 -10.35 -2.62
CA LEU A 55 -13.95 -9.00 -3.14
C LEU A 55 -13.07 -8.15 -2.22
N SER A 56 -13.19 -8.31 -0.90
CA SER A 56 -12.34 -7.65 0.08
C SER A 56 -10.88 -8.07 -0.08
N LEU A 57 -10.61 -9.38 -0.23
CA LEU A 57 -9.27 -9.90 -0.47
C LEU A 57 -8.70 -9.43 -1.83
N ASP A 58 -9.48 -9.48 -2.90
CA ASP A 58 -9.06 -9.00 -4.22
C ASP A 58 -8.72 -7.50 -4.17
N THR A 59 -9.54 -6.72 -3.47
CA THR A 59 -9.31 -5.28 -3.27
C THR A 59 -8.06 -5.02 -2.44
N LEU A 60 -7.84 -5.79 -1.36
CA LEU A 60 -6.64 -5.71 -0.54
C LEU A 60 -5.39 -6.01 -1.38
N LEU A 61 -5.42 -7.10 -2.17
CA LEU A 61 -4.31 -7.49 -3.03
C LEU A 61 -3.99 -6.40 -4.06
N LEU A 62 -5.01 -5.85 -4.72
CA LEU A 62 -4.85 -4.75 -5.67
C LEU A 62 -4.22 -3.52 -5.03
N GLY A 63 -4.67 -3.13 -3.84
CA GLY A 63 -4.12 -2.01 -3.11
C GLY A 63 -2.65 -2.21 -2.73
N LEU A 64 -2.30 -3.37 -2.17
CA LEU A 64 -0.92 -3.71 -1.78
C LEU A 64 0.02 -3.78 -3.00
N LEU A 65 -0.40 -4.43 -4.09
CA LEU A 65 0.35 -4.48 -5.35
C LEU A 65 0.57 -3.08 -5.92
N GLY A 66 -0.48 -2.24 -5.93
CA GLY A 66 -0.39 -0.85 -6.37
C GLY A 66 0.65 -0.07 -5.57
N ILE A 67 0.62 -0.16 -4.24
CA ILE A 67 1.64 0.48 -3.38
C ILE A 67 3.04 -0.02 -3.73
N SER A 68 3.23 -1.33 -3.92
CA SER A 68 4.53 -1.90 -4.28
C SER A 68 5.05 -1.36 -5.63
N VAL A 69 4.21 -1.33 -6.65
CA VAL A 69 4.56 -0.84 -8.00
C VAL A 69 4.89 0.65 -7.95
N PHE A 70 4.02 1.49 -7.37
CA PHE A 70 4.23 2.93 -7.36
C PHE A 70 5.38 3.37 -6.46
N THR A 71 5.63 2.69 -5.33
CA THR A 71 6.82 2.97 -4.52
C THR A 71 8.10 2.60 -5.24
N LEU A 72 8.13 1.50 -6.00
CA LEU A 72 9.28 1.09 -6.79
C LEU A 72 9.55 2.06 -7.94
N ALA A 73 8.49 2.45 -8.67
CA ALA A 73 8.59 3.48 -9.72
C ALA A 73 9.09 4.83 -9.14
N ASN A 74 8.61 5.21 -7.96
CA ASN A 74 9.07 6.41 -7.26
C ASN A 74 10.57 6.33 -6.88
N GLY A 75 11.01 5.20 -6.33
CA GLY A 75 12.43 4.98 -6.01
C GLY A 75 13.33 5.08 -7.24
N TYR A 76 12.90 4.52 -8.37
CA TYR A 76 13.60 4.67 -9.65
C TYR A 76 13.65 6.13 -10.12
N HIS A 77 12.55 6.87 -10.02
CA HIS A 77 12.49 8.27 -10.44
C HIS A 77 13.44 9.17 -9.63
N LEU A 78 13.49 8.98 -8.31
CA LEU A 78 14.31 9.79 -7.41
C LEU A 78 15.80 9.47 -7.46
N TYR A 79 16.16 8.17 -7.49
CA TYR A 79 17.53 7.73 -7.26
C TYR A 79 18.18 7.07 -8.48
N GLY A 80 17.45 6.92 -9.59
CA GLY A 80 17.90 6.18 -10.78
C GLY A 80 18.06 4.67 -10.58
N ARG A 81 17.85 4.18 -9.36
CA ARG A 81 17.90 2.77 -8.96
C ARG A 81 16.96 2.52 -7.78
N PRO A 82 16.35 1.33 -7.69
CA PRO A 82 15.48 0.98 -6.58
C PRO A 82 16.35 0.58 -5.38
N HIS A 83 15.94 0.99 -4.19
CA HIS A 83 16.59 0.54 -2.96
C HIS A 83 16.01 -0.83 -2.58
N TRP A 84 16.58 -1.89 -3.16
CA TRP A 84 16.01 -3.24 -3.13
C TRP A 84 15.69 -3.77 -1.73
N SER A 85 16.49 -3.44 -0.72
CA SER A 85 16.23 -3.83 0.67
C SER A 85 14.89 -3.30 1.19
N HIS A 86 14.58 -2.03 0.91
CA HIS A 86 13.32 -1.41 1.32
C HIS A 86 12.12 -2.02 0.60
N HIS A 87 12.25 -2.29 -0.70
CA HIS A 87 11.17 -2.90 -1.48
C HIS A 87 10.94 -4.37 -1.09
N LEU A 88 12.00 -5.12 -0.77
CA LEU A 88 11.88 -6.50 -0.31
C LEU A 88 11.19 -6.58 1.05
N ILE A 89 11.56 -5.71 2.01
CA ILE A 89 10.88 -5.64 3.30
C ILE A 89 9.40 -5.30 3.11
N ARG A 90 9.08 -4.31 2.25
CA ARG A 90 7.70 -3.96 1.93
C ARG A 90 6.93 -5.14 1.34
N LEU A 91 7.53 -5.88 0.43
CA LEU A 91 6.91 -7.07 -0.17
C LEU A 91 6.61 -8.14 0.89
N VAL A 92 7.56 -8.42 1.79
CA VAL A 92 7.35 -9.35 2.91
C VAL A 92 6.19 -8.89 3.80
N VAL A 93 6.13 -7.58 4.11
CA VAL A 93 5.01 -7.01 4.88
C VAL A 93 3.68 -7.16 4.13
N HIS A 94 3.63 -6.92 2.82
CA HIS A 94 2.41 -7.09 2.02
C HIS A 94 1.94 -8.54 1.98
N ILE A 95 2.87 -9.48 1.80
CA ILE A 95 2.57 -10.91 1.84
C ILE A 95 2.02 -11.28 3.23
N ALA A 96 2.66 -10.82 4.31
CA ALA A 96 2.21 -11.10 5.67
C ALA A 96 0.81 -10.53 5.92
N ILE A 97 0.54 -9.27 5.56
CA ILE A 97 -0.79 -8.66 5.66
C ILE A 97 -1.82 -9.52 4.92
N PHE A 98 -1.55 -9.85 3.66
CA PHE A 98 -2.49 -10.58 2.81
C PHE A 98 -2.77 -11.99 3.31
N VAL A 99 -1.73 -12.74 3.71
CA VAL A 99 -1.88 -14.10 4.24
C VAL A 99 -2.67 -14.08 5.55
N ILE A 100 -2.37 -13.16 6.47
CA ILE A 100 -3.10 -13.03 7.73
C ILE A 100 -4.57 -12.66 7.47
N ALA A 101 -4.83 -11.72 6.56
CA ALA A 101 -6.20 -11.36 6.15
C ALA A 101 -6.94 -12.58 5.56
N LEU A 102 -6.30 -13.33 4.65
CA LEU A 102 -6.86 -14.54 4.04
C LEU A 102 -7.29 -15.58 5.10
N MET A 103 -6.48 -15.74 6.14
CA MET A 103 -6.73 -16.68 7.24
C MET A 103 -7.80 -16.21 8.24
N THR A 104 -8.05 -14.90 8.36
CA THR A 104 -8.84 -14.32 9.47
C THR A 104 -10.11 -13.58 9.05
N TRP A 105 -10.26 -13.27 7.77
CA TRP A 105 -11.46 -12.67 7.22
C TRP A 105 -12.51 -13.70 6.85
#